data_AF-A0A183DN39-F1
#
_entry.id   AF-A0A183DN39-F1
#
_cell.length_a   1.000
_cell.length_b   1.000
_cell.length_c   1.000
_cell.angle_alpha   90.00
_cell.angle_beta   90.00
_cell.angle_gamma   90.00
#
_symmetry.space_group_name_H-M   'P 1'
#
loop_
_entity.id
_entity.type
_entity.pdbx_description
1 polymer ?
#
loop_
_entity_poly.entity_id
_entity_poly.type
_entity_poly.pdbx_seq_one_letter_code
_entity_poly.pdbx_strand_id
1 'polypeptide(L)'
;MLRKEPETNSLKLEAAFSELILPYLDIDIKYYDLGLPNRDRTNDQITHDAAEAIKKYNVGIKCATITPDEASPNGTLRNALGGTVFREPILCNNIPRLVPGWKEPIIIGRHAFGDQSIRGFAHSCFQYAISKQRPLYLSTKNTILKRYDGRFKDIFAEIYEKNYASDFKKLNIWYEHRLIDDMVAQVLKSSGGFVWACKNYDGDVQSDIVAQVLMCPDGKTIEAEAAHGTVTRHYREHQKGNPTSTNPVASIFAWSRGLDHRGKLDGNDALRKFAQTLEKACVATIEDGKMTKDLAICIYGQKGATAEKYLNTQDFLDAIDSKLQSLMG
;
A
#
# COMPACT_ATOMS: atom_id res chain seq x y z
N MET A 1 9.50 -17.27 -18.31
CA MET A 1 10.46 -17.36 -17.20
C MET A 1 11.82 -17.80 -17.77
N LEU A 2 12.89 -17.03 -17.58
CA LEU A 2 14.29 -17.48 -17.68
C LEU A 2 14.99 -16.97 -16.43
N ARG A 3 15.61 -17.89 -15.68
CA ARG A 3 16.36 -17.61 -14.45
C ARG A 3 17.56 -16.72 -14.79
N LYS A 4 17.59 -15.50 -14.25
CA LYS A 4 18.82 -14.70 -14.15
C LYS A 4 19.06 -14.41 -12.68
N GLU A 5 20.32 -14.54 -12.25
CA GLU A 5 20.70 -14.34 -10.85
C GLU A 5 20.23 -12.97 -10.33
N PRO A 6 19.55 -12.91 -9.19
CA PRO A 6 19.01 -11.66 -8.67
C PRO A 6 20.10 -10.78 -8.04
N GLU A 7 20.36 -9.62 -8.66
CA GLU A 7 21.39 -8.63 -8.29
C GLU A 7 20.96 -7.63 -7.20
N THR A 8 19.72 -7.72 -6.67
CA THR A 8 19.17 -6.85 -5.60
C THR A 8 18.30 -7.62 -4.60
N ASN A 9 18.14 -7.10 -3.37
CA ASN A 9 17.29 -7.74 -2.33
C ASN A 9 15.84 -7.86 -2.76
N SER A 10 15.34 -6.86 -3.50
CA SER A 10 13.98 -6.87 -4.04
C SER A 10 13.76 -8.08 -4.94
N LEU A 11 14.75 -8.45 -5.78
CA LEU A 11 14.64 -9.61 -6.67
C LEU A 11 14.76 -10.96 -5.93
N LYS A 12 15.50 -11.05 -4.81
CA LYS A 12 15.57 -12.28 -3.99
C LYS A 12 14.36 -12.46 -3.08
N LEU A 13 13.87 -11.38 -2.48
CA LEU A 13 12.57 -11.35 -1.81
C LEU A 13 11.47 -11.72 -2.81
N GLU A 14 11.45 -11.14 -4.01
CA GLU A 14 10.51 -11.47 -5.08
C GLU A 14 10.60 -12.93 -5.56
N ALA A 15 11.80 -13.52 -5.60
CA ALA A 15 11.98 -14.94 -5.88
C ALA A 15 11.36 -15.81 -4.76
N ALA A 16 11.66 -15.52 -3.50
CA ALA A 16 11.06 -16.22 -2.37
C ALA A 16 9.53 -16.00 -2.27
N PHE A 17 9.03 -14.84 -2.71
CA PHE A 17 7.59 -14.54 -2.80
C PHE A 17 6.89 -15.25 -3.94
N SER A 18 7.57 -15.36 -5.08
CA SER A 18 7.09 -16.15 -6.21
C SER A 18 6.93 -17.62 -5.79
N GLU A 19 7.85 -18.12 -4.97
CA GLU A 19 7.77 -19.46 -4.38
C GLU A 19 6.64 -19.59 -3.34
N LEU A 20 6.26 -18.52 -2.63
CA LEU A 20 5.11 -18.52 -1.70
C LEU A 20 3.75 -18.47 -2.43
N ILE A 21 3.63 -17.69 -3.50
CA ILE A 21 2.32 -17.33 -4.09
C ILE A 21 2.02 -18.15 -5.35
N LEU A 22 2.99 -18.28 -6.25
CA LEU A 22 2.74 -18.87 -7.58
C LEU A 22 2.39 -20.36 -7.56
N PRO A 23 2.85 -21.20 -6.60
CA PRO A 23 2.42 -22.60 -6.55
C PRO A 23 0.90 -22.78 -6.41
N TYR A 24 0.20 -21.77 -5.91
CA TYR A 24 -1.26 -21.79 -5.72
C TYR A 24 -2.04 -21.16 -6.89
N LEU A 25 -1.36 -20.57 -7.88
CA LEU A 25 -1.99 -19.74 -8.90
C LEU A 25 -1.63 -20.18 -10.31
N ASP A 26 -2.65 -20.46 -11.12
CA ASP A 26 -2.55 -20.50 -12.58
C ASP A 26 -3.07 -19.17 -13.14
N ILE A 27 -2.18 -18.18 -13.30
CA ILE A 27 -2.53 -16.83 -13.75
C ILE A 27 -1.54 -16.30 -14.79
N ASP A 28 -2.04 -15.62 -15.81
CA ASP A 28 -1.23 -14.98 -16.85
C ASP A 28 -0.60 -13.68 -16.34
N ILE A 29 0.69 -13.73 -15.99
CA ILE A 29 1.44 -12.58 -15.50
C ILE A 29 2.22 -11.92 -16.64
N LYS A 30 1.96 -10.64 -16.88
CA LYS A 30 2.79 -9.79 -17.75
C LYS A 30 3.93 -9.20 -16.93
N TYR A 31 5.12 -9.78 -17.08
CA TYR A 31 6.30 -9.40 -16.30
C TYR A 31 7.08 -8.25 -16.93
N TYR A 32 7.43 -7.25 -16.12
CA TYR A 32 8.26 -6.10 -16.49
C TYR A 32 9.34 -5.89 -15.44
N ASP A 33 10.61 -6.07 -15.81
CA ASP A 33 11.75 -5.88 -14.89
C ASP A 33 12.06 -4.39 -14.72
N LEU A 34 11.63 -3.80 -13.60
CA LEU A 34 11.90 -2.41 -13.24
C LEU A 34 13.20 -2.26 -12.40
N GLY A 35 14.04 -3.30 -12.36
CA GLY A 35 15.37 -3.24 -11.77
C GLY A 35 16.22 -2.14 -12.40
N LEU A 36 17.08 -1.50 -11.60
CA LEU A 36 17.92 -0.39 -12.06
C LEU A 36 18.75 -0.75 -13.31
N PRO A 37 19.43 -1.92 -13.38
CA PRO A 37 20.19 -2.28 -14.57
C PRO A 37 19.33 -2.38 -15.83
N ASN A 38 18.08 -2.84 -15.71
CA ASN A 38 17.18 -2.97 -16.85
C ASN A 38 16.57 -1.64 -17.29
N ARG A 39 16.26 -0.76 -16.33
CA ARG A 39 15.86 0.63 -16.63
C ARG A 39 16.98 1.38 -17.33
N ASP A 40 18.22 1.29 -16.84
CA ASP A 40 19.38 1.90 -17.50
C ASP A 40 19.56 1.35 -18.92
N ARG A 41 19.50 0.02 -19.10
CA ARG A 41 19.62 -0.64 -20.41
C ARG A 41 18.54 -0.22 -21.42
N THR A 42 17.34 0.11 -20.93
CA THR A 42 16.19 0.46 -21.78
C THR A 42 15.94 1.97 -21.86
N ASN A 43 16.84 2.80 -21.32
CA ASN A 43 16.62 4.24 -21.17
C ASN A 43 15.26 4.56 -20.53
N ASP A 44 14.91 3.83 -19.47
CA ASP A 44 13.65 3.86 -18.73
C ASP A 44 12.37 3.53 -19.53
N GLN A 45 12.47 3.10 -20.79
CA GLN A 45 11.32 2.72 -21.61
C GLN A 45 10.51 1.58 -20.97
N ILE A 46 11.16 0.65 -20.27
CA ILE A 46 10.47 -0.45 -19.58
C ILE A 46 9.46 0.04 -18.54
N THR A 47 9.72 1.19 -17.90
CA THR A 47 8.83 1.80 -16.90
C THR A 47 7.56 2.36 -17.57
N HIS A 48 7.72 2.97 -18.75
CA HIS A 48 6.59 3.44 -19.56
C HIS A 48 5.75 2.27 -20.11
N ASP A 49 6.41 1.23 -20.61
CA ASP A 49 5.74 0.03 -21.11
C ASP A 49 4.93 -0.67 -20.01
N ALA A 50 5.47 -0.71 -18.79
CA ALA A 50 4.75 -1.22 -17.63
C ALA A 50 3.51 -0.36 -17.31
N ALA A 51 3.59 0.97 -17.39
CA ALA A 51 2.44 1.84 -17.18
C ALA A 51 1.31 1.56 -18.20
N GLU A 52 1.67 1.45 -19.48
CA GLU A 52 0.69 1.15 -20.54
C GLU A 52 0.09 -0.24 -20.39
N ALA A 53 0.87 -1.22 -19.92
CA ALA A 53 0.36 -2.53 -19.57
C ALA A 53 -0.65 -2.47 -18.41
N ILE A 54 -0.37 -1.70 -17.35
CA ILE A 54 -1.30 -1.52 -16.23
C ILE A 54 -2.60 -0.88 -16.71
N LYS A 55 -2.55 0.15 -17.57
CA LYS A 55 -3.77 0.73 -18.17
C LYS A 55 -4.56 -0.29 -18.98
N LYS A 56 -3.85 -1.14 -19.74
CA LYS A 56 -4.49 -2.16 -20.58
C LYS A 56 -5.14 -3.27 -19.76
N TYR A 57 -4.47 -3.73 -18.70
CA TYR A 57 -4.90 -4.90 -17.91
C TYR A 57 -5.58 -4.53 -16.59
N ASN A 58 -5.66 -3.24 -16.23
CA ASN A 58 -6.27 -2.66 -15.03
C ASN A 58 -5.60 -2.98 -13.68
N VAL A 59 -4.62 -3.89 -13.63
CA VAL A 59 -3.99 -4.29 -12.36
C VAL A 59 -2.48 -4.35 -12.52
N GLY A 60 -1.78 -3.55 -11.73
CA GLY A 60 -0.34 -3.63 -11.52
C GLY A 60 0.01 -4.06 -10.10
N ILE A 61 1.00 -4.95 -9.97
CA ILE A 61 1.63 -5.27 -8.69
C ILE A 61 3.11 -4.95 -8.84
N LYS A 62 3.64 -4.11 -7.95
CA LYS A 62 4.98 -3.54 -8.11
C LYS A 62 5.84 -3.77 -6.87
N CYS A 63 7.08 -4.21 -7.13
CA CYS A 63 8.14 -4.29 -6.13
C CYS A 63 8.77 -2.91 -5.84
N ALA A 64 9.37 -2.77 -4.66
CA ALA A 64 10.16 -1.58 -4.34
C ALA A 64 11.35 -1.43 -5.32
N THR A 65 11.56 -0.20 -5.81
CA THR A 65 12.59 0.11 -6.82
C THR A 65 13.57 1.16 -6.30
N ILE A 66 14.85 1.01 -6.63
CA ILE A 66 15.86 2.06 -6.37
C ILE A 66 15.55 3.27 -7.25
N THR A 67 15.47 4.46 -6.66
CA THR A 67 15.35 5.72 -7.40
C THR A 67 16.74 6.34 -7.50
N PRO A 68 17.37 6.42 -8.69
CA PRO A 68 18.53 7.28 -8.89
C PRO A 68 18.09 8.76 -8.86
N ASP A 69 19.03 9.68 -8.63
CA ASP A 69 18.73 11.10 -8.33
C ASP A 69 17.91 11.85 -9.41
N GLU A 70 17.81 11.31 -10.64
CA GLU A 70 17.19 12.01 -11.79
C GLU A 70 15.76 11.57 -12.15
N ALA A 71 15.35 10.32 -11.86
CA ALA A 71 14.02 9.82 -12.24
C ALA A 71 13.53 8.66 -11.36
N SER A 72 12.34 8.83 -10.76
CA SER A 72 11.70 7.80 -9.94
C SER A 72 10.70 6.97 -10.76
N PRO A 73 10.83 5.63 -10.81
CA PRO A 73 9.84 4.77 -11.45
C PRO A 73 8.43 4.95 -10.87
N ASN A 74 8.34 5.22 -9.57
CA ASN A 74 7.07 5.51 -8.89
C ASN A 74 6.44 6.80 -9.44
N GLY A 75 7.27 7.83 -9.66
CA GLY A 75 6.82 9.07 -10.29
C GLY A 75 6.34 8.83 -11.72
N THR A 76 7.10 8.11 -12.54
CA THR A 76 6.74 7.80 -13.93
C THR A 76 5.42 7.03 -14.03
N LEU A 77 5.26 5.96 -13.25
CA LEU A 77 4.02 5.17 -13.23
C LEU A 77 2.83 6.00 -12.74
N ARG A 78 2.98 6.75 -11.65
CA ARG A 78 1.91 7.62 -11.12
C ARG A 78 1.53 8.73 -12.10
N ASN A 79 2.49 9.30 -12.83
CA ASN A 79 2.24 10.31 -13.85
C ASN A 79 1.46 9.71 -15.04
N ALA A 80 1.81 8.48 -15.43
CA ALA A 80 1.15 7.81 -16.54
C ALA A 80 -0.26 7.34 -16.19
N LEU A 81 -0.45 6.75 -15.00
CA LEU A 81 -1.73 6.19 -14.54
C LEU A 81 -2.68 7.27 -14.01
N GLY A 82 -2.13 8.32 -13.39
CA GLY A 82 -2.88 9.26 -12.58
C GLY A 82 -3.46 8.61 -11.32
N GLY A 83 -4.22 9.39 -10.55
CA GLY A 83 -5.01 8.88 -9.43
C GLY A 83 -4.49 9.23 -8.04
N THR A 84 -4.98 8.46 -7.07
CA THR A 84 -4.81 8.73 -5.63
C THR A 84 -4.09 7.59 -4.97
N VAL A 85 -3.06 7.92 -4.19
CA VAL A 85 -2.33 6.92 -3.41
C VAL A 85 -3.00 6.77 -2.06
N PHE A 86 -3.69 5.65 -1.84
CA PHE A 86 -4.22 5.27 -0.54
C PHE A 86 -3.18 4.51 0.26
N ARG A 87 -2.94 4.92 1.50
CA ARG A 87 -2.15 4.16 2.45
C ARG A 87 -3.02 3.67 3.61
N GLU A 88 -3.01 2.36 3.88
CA GLU A 88 -3.78 1.71 4.95
C GLU A 88 -2.88 0.81 5.83
N PRO A 89 -2.95 0.92 7.18
CA PRO A 89 -2.05 0.18 8.05
C PRO A 89 -2.53 -1.27 8.20
N ILE A 90 -1.57 -2.19 8.33
CA ILE A 90 -1.84 -3.59 8.60
C ILE A 90 -1.81 -3.75 10.12
N LEU A 91 -2.98 -3.99 10.72
CA LEU A 91 -3.11 -4.07 12.17
C LEU A 91 -2.94 -5.51 12.64
N CYS A 92 -2.09 -5.71 13.65
CA CYS A 92 -1.95 -6.96 14.39
C CYS A 92 -2.27 -6.66 15.86
N ASN A 93 -3.05 -7.51 16.52
CA ASN A 93 -3.56 -7.25 17.88
C ASN A 93 -2.46 -7.21 18.94
N ASN A 94 -1.36 -7.92 18.72
CA ASN A 94 -0.23 -8.00 19.65
C ASN A 94 0.87 -6.95 19.38
N ILE A 95 0.70 -6.07 18.39
CA ILE A 95 1.65 -5.00 18.08
C ILE A 95 1.18 -3.68 18.71
N PRO A 96 1.94 -3.11 19.67
CA PRO A 96 1.60 -1.82 20.27
C PRO A 96 1.52 -0.70 19.24
N ARG A 97 0.53 0.18 19.40
CA ARG A 97 0.33 1.36 18.54
C ARG A 97 0.94 2.57 19.20
N LEU A 98 1.48 3.49 18.41
CA LEU A 98 2.03 4.77 18.91
C LEU A 98 0.96 5.59 19.64
N VAL A 99 -0.28 5.56 19.14
CA VAL A 99 -1.46 6.12 19.80
C VAL A 99 -2.34 4.95 20.23
N PRO A 100 -2.36 4.58 21.53
CA PRO A 100 -3.12 3.42 22.01
C PRO A 100 -4.63 3.51 21.75
N GLY A 101 -5.16 4.73 21.62
CA GLY A 101 -6.57 4.99 21.35
C GLY A 101 -7.02 4.61 19.94
N TRP A 102 -6.10 4.51 18.97
CA TRP A 102 -6.43 4.08 17.61
C TRP A 102 -6.79 2.61 17.63
N LYS A 103 -8.08 2.30 17.55
CA LYS A 103 -8.63 0.94 17.53
C LYS A 103 -8.79 0.42 16.11
N GLU A 104 -9.02 1.33 15.17
CA GLU A 104 -9.33 1.05 13.77
C GLU A 104 -8.32 1.75 12.84
N PRO A 105 -8.15 1.28 11.59
CA PRO A 105 -7.18 1.85 10.67
C PRO A 105 -7.56 3.28 10.27
N ILE A 106 -6.55 4.14 10.11
CA ILE A 106 -6.68 5.44 9.45
C ILE A 106 -6.09 5.29 8.06
N ILE A 107 -6.89 5.56 7.04
CA ILE A 107 -6.48 5.39 5.65
C ILE A 107 -6.15 6.76 5.07
N ILE A 108 -4.90 6.98 4.67
CA ILE A 108 -4.48 8.25 4.07
C ILE A 108 -4.64 8.19 2.55
N GLY A 109 -5.51 9.01 1.98
CA GLY A 109 -5.57 9.24 0.53
C GLY A 109 -4.69 10.43 0.15
N ARG A 110 -3.49 10.20 -0.38
CA ARG A 110 -2.56 11.24 -0.83
C ARG A 110 -2.85 11.66 -2.27
N HIS A 111 -3.05 12.95 -2.46
CA HIS A 111 -3.04 13.57 -3.79
C HIS A 111 -1.63 13.52 -4.38
N ALA A 112 -1.35 12.57 -5.27
CA ALA A 112 0.01 12.25 -5.68
C ALA A 112 0.58 13.13 -6.81
N PHE A 113 -0.17 14.10 -7.34
CA PHE A 113 0.24 14.88 -8.53
C PHE A 113 -0.10 16.38 -8.46
N GLY A 114 0.58 17.17 -9.31
CA GLY A 114 0.39 18.62 -9.51
C GLY A 114 -1.01 19.00 -10.00
N ASP A 115 -1.24 20.28 -10.30
CA ASP A 115 -2.55 20.96 -10.41
C ASP A 115 -3.64 20.37 -11.36
N GLN A 116 -3.46 19.19 -11.98
CA GLN A 116 -4.49 18.35 -12.61
C GLN A 116 -4.68 17.05 -11.81
N SER A 117 -5.83 16.63 -11.29
CA SER A 117 -7.18 17.19 -11.23
C SER A 117 -7.70 16.87 -9.84
N ILE A 118 -7.93 17.91 -9.03
CA ILE A 118 -8.58 17.83 -7.71
C ILE A 118 -9.87 16.99 -7.78
N ARG A 119 -10.56 17.01 -8.93
CA ARG A 119 -11.77 16.22 -9.16
C ARG A 119 -11.48 14.72 -9.19
N GLY A 120 -10.43 14.29 -9.88
CA GLY A 120 -10.03 12.88 -9.92
C GLY A 120 -9.67 12.37 -8.53
N PHE A 121 -8.91 13.18 -7.77
CA PHE A 121 -8.61 12.90 -6.36
C PHE A 121 -9.87 12.76 -5.51
N ALA A 122 -10.83 13.69 -5.65
CA ALA A 122 -12.10 13.63 -4.94
C ALA A 122 -12.89 12.35 -5.27
N HIS A 123 -13.07 12.03 -6.56
CA HIS A 123 -13.77 10.81 -6.99
C HIS A 123 -13.12 9.55 -6.40
N SER A 124 -11.79 9.42 -6.49
CA SER A 124 -11.07 8.29 -5.89
C SER A 124 -11.31 8.21 -4.38
N CYS A 125 -11.22 9.33 -3.64
CA CYS A 125 -11.45 9.34 -2.20
C CYS A 125 -12.87 8.93 -1.80
N PHE A 126 -13.89 9.43 -2.50
CA PHE A 126 -15.29 9.06 -2.22
C PHE A 126 -15.57 7.59 -2.55
N GLN A 127 -15.10 7.11 -3.71
CA GLN A 127 -15.24 5.70 -4.10
C GLN A 127 -14.53 4.77 -3.11
N TYR A 128 -13.32 5.14 -2.68
CA TYR A 128 -12.56 4.35 -1.72
C TYR A 128 -13.25 4.31 -0.35
N ALA A 129 -13.73 5.45 0.15
CA ALA A 129 -14.49 5.54 1.40
C ALA A 129 -15.77 4.69 1.38
N ILE A 130 -16.52 4.70 0.26
CA ILE A 130 -17.68 3.82 0.06
C ILE A 130 -17.26 2.35 0.08
N SER A 131 -16.18 1.99 -0.65
CA SER A 131 -15.71 0.60 -0.71
C SER A 131 -15.31 0.05 0.66
N LYS A 132 -14.78 0.91 1.53
CA LYS A 132 -14.40 0.59 2.91
C LYS A 132 -15.54 0.81 3.91
N GLN A 133 -16.66 1.39 3.47
CA GLN A 133 -17.79 1.82 4.29
C GLN A 133 -17.33 2.70 5.48
N ARG A 134 -16.46 3.67 5.20
CA ARG A 134 -15.88 4.57 6.20
C ARG A 134 -16.20 6.03 5.92
N PRO A 135 -16.29 6.89 6.96
CA PRO A 135 -16.33 8.34 6.77
C PRO A 135 -15.09 8.87 6.03
N LEU A 136 -15.25 9.99 5.35
CA LEU A 136 -14.18 10.68 4.62
C LEU A 136 -13.94 12.07 5.19
N TYR A 137 -12.67 12.39 5.47
CA TYR A 137 -12.22 13.72 5.86
C TYR A 137 -11.27 14.29 4.82
N LEU A 138 -11.49 15.53 4.39
CA LEU A 138 -10.50 16.31 3.62
C LEU A 138 -9.89 17.38 4.53
N SER A 139 -8.57 17.47 4.60
CA SER A 139 -7.90 18.55 5.32
C SER A 139 -7.22 19.55 4.39
N THR A 140 -7.41 20.85 4.66
CA THR A 140 -6.67 21.92 3.96
C THR A 140 -6.34 23.08 4.92
N LYS A 141 -5.66 24.13 4.45
CA LYS A 141 -5.47 25.40 5.16
C LYS A 141 -6.13 26.56 4.40
N ASN A 142 -7.39 26.39 3.99
CA ASN A 142 -8.13 27.35 3.15
C ASN A 142 -8.39 28.71 3.81
N THR A 143 -8.28 28.85 5.13
CA THR A 143 -8.34 30.16 5.81
C THR A 143 -7.14 31.04 5.46
N ILE A 144 -5.98 30.42 5.17
CA ILE A 144 -4.74 31.09 4.77
C ILE A 144 -4.63 31.09 3.24
N LEU A 145 -4.68 29.93 2.60
CA LEU A 145 -4.60 29.77 1.15
C LEU A 145 -6.00 29.80 0.50
N LYS A 146 -6.71 30.93 0.65
CA LYS A 146 -8.13 31.07 0.27
C LYS A 146 -8.47 30.60 -1.15
N ARG A 147 -7.64 30.93 -2.13
CA ARG A 147 -7.89 30.56 -3.54
C ARG A 147 -7.48 29.12 -3.84
N TYR A 148 -6.27 28.72 -3.44
CA TYR A 148 -5.72 27.40 -3.78
C TYR A 148 -6.39 26.29 -2.97
N ASP A 149 -6.38 26.38 -1.65
CA ASP A 149 -7.00 25.37 -0.77
C ASP A 149 -8.53 25.49 -0.72
N GLY A 150 -9.07 26.69 -0.97
CA GLY A 150 -10.51 26.86 -1.20
C GLY A 150 -10.99 26.03 -2.38
N ARG A 151 -10.22 25.97 -3.48
CA ARG A 151 -10.55 25.16 -4.64
C ARG A 151 -10.66 23.66 -4.33
N PHE A 152 -9.82 23.12 -3.44
CA PHE A 152 -9.94 21.73 -2.97
C PHE A 152 -11.26 21.52 -2.23
N LYS A 153 -11.57 22.39 -1.28
CA LYS A 153 -12.82 22.34 -0.51
C LYS A 153 -14.04 22.41 -1.41
N ASP A 154 -14.08 23.40 -2.30
CA ASP A 154 -15.24 23.67 -3.15
C ASP A 154 -15.48 22.52 -4.13
N ILE A 155 -14.42 21.97 -4.73
CA ILE A 155 -14.53 20.83 -5.66
C ILE A 155 -15.01 19.57 -4.96
N PHE A 156 -14.48 19.25 -3.78
CA PHE A 156 -14.94 18.07 -3.03
C PHE A 156 -16.40 18.22 -2.61
N ALA A 157 -16.80 19.39 -2.14
CA ALA A 157 -18.19 19.67 -1.76
C ALA A 157 -19.13 19.52 -2.97
N GLU A 158 -18.79 20.11 -4.12
CA GLU A 158 -19.57 20.00 -5.35
C GLU A 158 -19.75 18.53 -5.78
N ILE A 159 -18.65 17.76 -5.80
CA ILE A 159 -18.66 16.35 -6.21
C ILE A 159 -19.44 15.49 -5.20
N TYR A 160 -19.27 15.74 -3.91
CA TYR A 160 -20.02 15.03 -2.87
C TYR A 160 -21.52 15.18 -3.06
N GLU A 161 -22.00 16.43 -3.13
CA GLU A 161 -23.43 16.72 -3.27
C GLU A 161 -24.00 16.15 -4.56
N LYS A 162 -23.27 16.29 -5.68
CA LYS A 162 -23.75 15.86 -7.00
C LYS A 162 -23.73 14.34 -7.17
N ASN A 163 -22.74 13.64 -6.64
CA ASN A 163 -22.44 12.27 -7.03
C ASN A 163 -22.50 11.24 -5.89
N TYR A 164 -22.25 11.62 -4.63
CA TYR A 164 -21.97 10.64 -3.56
C TYR A 164 -22.82 10.79 -2.30
N ALA A 165 -23.46 11.94 -2.07
CA ALA A 165 -24.24 12.20 -0.85
C ALA A 165 -25.32 11.14 -0.61
N SER A 166 -25.99 10.67 -1.68
CA SER A 166 -27.02 9.64 -1.57
C SER A 166 -26.47 8.28 -1.11
N ASP A 167 -25.29 7.88 -1.57
CA ASP A 167 -24.69 6.60 -1.23
C ASP A 167 -24.05 6.64 0.17
N PHE A 168 -23.44 7.77 0.54
CA PHE A 168 -22.95 8.01 1.90
C PHE A 168 -24.08 7.92 2.92
N LYS A 169 -25.23 8.53 2.62
CA LYS A 169 -26.43 8.45 3.47
C LYS A 169 -26.94 7.02 3.62
N LYS A 170 -26.98 6.22 2.53
CA LYS A 170 -27.41 4.81 2.58
C LYS A 170 -26.49 3.97 3.47
N LEU A 171 -25.18 4.24 3.44
CA LEU A 171 -24.16 3.53 4.22
C LEU A 171 -23.96 4.08 5.64
N ASN A 172 -24.70 5.14 6.01
CA ASN A 172 -24.56 5.84 7.30
C ASN A 172 -23.12 6.33 7.57
N ILE A 173 -22.46 6.84 6.54
CA ILE A 173 -21.14 7.49 6.59
C ILE A 173 -21.27 8.95 6.14
N TRP A 174 -20.25 9.77 6.44
CA TRP A 174 -20.27 11.20 6.12
C TRP A 174 -18.98 11.68 5.47
N TYR A 175 -19.06 12.84 4.83
CA TYR A 175 -17.92 13.60 4.34
C TYR A 175 -17.80 14.91 5.12
N GLU A 176 -16.59 15.26 5.55
CA GLU A 176 -16.32 16.55 6.20
C GLU A 176 -15.01 17.18 5.71
N HIS A 177 -15.03 18.50 5.49
CA HIS A 177 -13.82 19.30 5.32
C HIS A 177 -13.38 19.88 6.66
N ARG A 178 -12.09 19.76 6.98
CA ARG A 178 -11.47 20.33 8.19
C ARG A 178 -10.22 21.14 7.86
N LEU A 179 -9.88 22.04 8.77
CA LEU A 179 -8.56 22.67 8.75
C LEU A 179 -7.52 21.65 9.20
N ILE A 180 -6.34 21.65 8.57
CA ILE A 180 -5.29 20.65 8.81
C ILE A 180 -4.85 20.56 10.28
N ASP A 181 -4.77 21.69 10.97
CA ASP A 181 -4.42 21.78 12.39
C ASP A 181 -5.49 21.18 13.32
N ASP A 182 -6.76 21.37 13.00
CA ASP A 182 -7.86 20.71 13.72
C ASP A 182 -7.89 19.21 13.41
N MET A 183 -7.70 18.84 12.13
CA MET A 183 -7.72 17.45 11.69
C MET A 183 -6.63 16.62 12.38
N VAL A 184 -5.38 17.11 12.47
CA VAL A 184 -4.32 16.37 13.17
C VAL A 184 -4.62 16.19 14.65
N ALA A 185 -5.20 17.19 15.30
CA ALA A 185 -5.60 17.09 16.71
C ALA A 185 -6.75 16.09 16.90
N GLN A 186 -7.72 16.06 15.99
CA GLN A 186 -8.80 15.09 15.99
C GLN A 186 -8.28 13.67 15.74
N VAL A 187 -7.38 13.48 14.77
CA VAL A 187 -6.75 12.19 14.46
C VAL A 187 -6.12 11.60 15.71
N LEU A 188 -5.31 12.37 16.44
CA LEU A 188 -4.68 11.93 17.69
C LEU A 188 -5.67 11.53 18.80
N LYS A 189 -6.84 12.17 18.83
CA LYS A 189 -7.90 11.89 19.82
C LYS A 189 -8.91 10.83 19.37
N SER A 190 -8.89 10.46 18.09
CA SER A 190 -9.85 9.54 17.50
C SER A 190 -9.56 8.08 17.87
N SER A 191 -10.50 7.20 17.54
CA SER A 191 -10.28 5.75 17.53
C SER A 191 -9.84 5.21 16.17
N GLY A 192 -9.51 6.08 15.20
CA GLY A 192 -9.32 5.72 13.80
C GLY A 192 -10.64 5.41 13.08
N GLY A 193 -10.57 4.63 11.99
CA GLY A 193 -11.75 4.11 11.29
C GLY A 193 -12.32 5.03 10.20
N PHE A 194 -11.48 5.84 9.56
CA PHE A 194 -11.88 6.77 8.51
C PHE A 194 -10.84 6.88 7.40
N VAL A 195 -11.27 7.38 6.25
CA VAL A 195 -10.39 7.81 5.16
C VAL A 195 -10.08 9.30 5.36
N TRP A 196 -8.81 9.65 5.25
CA TRP A 196 -8.31 11.02 5.36
C TRP A 196 -7.62 11.40 4.04
N ALA A 197 -8.30 12.20 3.24
CA ALA A 197 -7.79 12.81 2.03
C ALA A 197 -6.82 13.95 2.36
N CYS A 198 -5.56 13.77 1.98
CA CYS A 198 -4.46 14.70 2.19
C CYS A 198 -3.96 15.26 0.87
N LYS A 199 -3.60 16.55 0.87
CA LYS A 199 -2.78 17.13 -0.21
C LYS A 199 -1.42 16.43 -0.28
N ASN A 200 -0.68 16.63 -1.37
CA ASN A 200 0.55 15.88 -1.64
C ASN A 200 1.54 15.88 -0.46
N TYR A 201 1.92 17.07 0.03
CA TYR A 201 2.87 17.21 1.14
C TYR A 201 2.33 16.64 2.45
N ASP A 202 1.09 16.98 2.82
CA ASP A 202 0.46 16.47 4.04
C ASP A 202 0.36 14.93 4.00
N GLY A 203 0.01 14.37 2.84
CA GLY A 203 -0.09 12.93 2.64
C GLY A 203 1.27 12.27 2.72
N ASP A 204 2.32 12.86 2.14
CA ASP A 204 3.69 12.34 2.24
C ASP A 204 4.14 12.22 3.69
N VAL A 205 4.08 13.32 4.45
CA VAL A 205 4.53 13.37 5.86
C VAL A 205 3.71 12.44 6.76
N GLN A 206 2.39 12.36 6.56
CA GLN A 206 1.50 11.59 7.44
C GLN A 206 1.42 10.10 7.07
N SER A 207 1.77 9.73 5.84
CA SER A 207 1.60 8.37 5.34
C SER A 207 2.84 7.48 5.50
N ASP A 208 3.97 8.00 5.98
CA ASP A 208 5.19 7.23 6.27
C ASP A 208 5.01 6.15 7.36
N ILE A 209 3.81 6.09 7.98
CA ILE A 209 3.45 5.14 9.02
C ILE A 209 2.72 3.90 8.43
N VAL A 210 2.48 3.82 7.10
CA VAL A 210 1.38 3.02 6.54
C VAL A 210 1.68 2.36 5.17
N ALA A 211 1.13 1.17 4.84
CA ALA A 211 1.28 0.44 3.56
C ALA A 211 0.46 1.05 2.39
N GLN A 212 0.76 0.80 1.09
CA GLN A 212 0.32 1.64 -0.05
C GLN A 212 -0.50 0.93 -1.18
N VAL A 213 -1.44 1.65 -1.83
CA VAL A 213 -2.17 1.29 -3.08
C VAL A 213 -2.48 2.56 -3.89
N LEU A 214 -2.15 2.61 -5.18
CA LEU A 214 -2.60 3.65 -6.12
C LEU A 214 -3.92 3.23 -6.77
N MET A 215 -4.94 4.08 -6.71
CA MET A 215 -6.22 3.88 -7.38
C MET A 215 -6.48 4.99 -8.41
N CYS A 216 -6.74 4.59 -9.65
CA CYS A 216 -7.06 5.51 -10.73
C CYS A 216 -8.49 6.07 -10.60
N PRO A 217 -8.79 7.23 -11.21
CA PRO A 217 -10.12 7.84 -11.13
C PRO A 217 -11.24 7.06 -11.84
N ASP A 218 -10.89 6.10 -12.70
CA ASP A 218 -11.84 5.25 -13.41
C ASP A 218 -12.54 4.23 -12.50
N GLY A 219 -12.11 4.11 -11.24
CA GLY A 219 -12.62 3.14 -10.27
C GLY A 219 -12.31 1.68 -10.62
N LYS A 220 -11.43 1.44 -11.60
CA LYS A 220 -11.09 0.10 -12.13
C LYS A 220 -9.60 -0.17 -12.13
N THR A 221 -8.77 0.80 -12.48
CA THR A 221 -7.32 0.59 -12.60
C THR A 221 -6.64 0.81 -11.25
N ILE A 222 -5.84 -0.16 -10.80
CA ILE A 222 -5.03 -0.04 -9.59
C ILE A 222 -3.58 -0.43 -9.83
N GLU A 223 -2.69 0.14 -9.02
CA GLU A 223 -1.32 -0.31 -8.84
C GLU A 223 -1.06 -0.51 -7.34
N ALA A 224 -0.67 -1.72 -6.95
CA ALA A 224 -0.40 -2.07 -5.56
C ALA A 224 1.11 -2.21 -5.35
N GLU A 225 1.66 -1.47 -4.37
CA GLU A 225 3.08 -1.52 -4.01
C GLU A 225 3.28 -1.51 -2.50
N ALA A 226 4.41 -2.06 -2.05
CA ALA A 226 4.86 -1.85 -0.69
C ALA A 226 5.20 -0.36 -0.48
N ALA A 227 4.81 0.23 0.66
CA ALA A 227 5.10 1.64 0.94
C ALA A 227 6.58 1.94 1.26
N HIS A 228 7.37 0.90 1.54
CA HIS A 228 8.78 1.03 1.90
C HIS A 228 9.72 0.96 0.70
N GLY A 229 10.94 1.49 0.86
CA GLY A 229 12.02 1.34 -0.13
C GLY A 229 12.63 -0.06 -0.19
N THR A 230 13.75 -0.21 -0.87
CA THR A 230 14.40 -1.51 -1.14
C THR A 230 15.16 -2.14 0.04
N VAL A 231 15.10 -1.54 1.23
CA VAL A 231 15.78 -2.01 2.45
C VAL A 231 17.28 -2.24 2.25
N THR A 232 17.97 -1.28 1.61
CA THR A 232 19.39 -1.36 1.21
C THR A 232 20.34 -1.80 2.32
N ARG A 233 20.07 -1.42 3.58
CA ARG A 233 20.89 -1.84 4.73
C ARG A 233 20.88 -3.36 4.91
N HIS A 234 19.70 -3.99 4.85
CA HIS A 234 19.60 -5.45 4.98
C HIS A 234 20.20 -6.14 3.78
N TYR A 235 20.08 -5.55 2.59
CA TYR A 235 20.71 -6.10 1.39
C TYR A 235 22.23 -6.19 1.51
N ARG A 236 22.87 -5.16 2.06
CA ARG A 236 24.33 -5.16 2.27
C ARG A 236 24.78 -6.25 3.25
N GLU A 237 23.97 -6.58 4.25
CA GLU A 237 24.26 -7.69 5.17
C GLU A 237 24.07 -9.04 4.47
N HIS A 238 23.00 -9.19 3.70
CA HIS A 238 22.78 -10.38 2.87
C HIS A 238 23.91 -10.62 1.86
N GLN A 239 24.44 -9.58 1.22
CA GLN A 239 25.59 -9.69 0.30
C GLN A 239 26.86 -10.23 0.99
N LYS A 240 26.96 -10.08 2.31
CA LYS A 240 28.06 -10.65 3.11
C LYS A 240 27.76 -12.07 3.60
N GLY A 241 26.58 -12.61 3.31
CA GLY A 241 26.10 -13.89 3.83
C GLY A 241 25.54 -13.82 5.26
N ASN A 242 25.33 -12.62 5.81
CA ASN A 242 24.79 -12.45 7.15
C ASN A 242 23.26 -12.66 7.15
N PRO A 243 22.69 -13.25 8.23
CA PRO A 243 21.25 -13.39 8.36
C PRO A 243 20.56 -12.03 8.41
N THR A 244 19.39 -11.94 7.79
CA THR A 244 18.54 -10.75 7.83
C THR A 244 17.17 -11.11 8.38
N SER A 245 16.50 -10.13 9.00
CA SER A 245 15.10 -10.22 9.42
C SER A 245 14.34 -9.06 8.79
N THR A 246 14.07 -9.19 7.49
CA THR A 246 13.37 -8.19 6.68
C THR A 246 11.89 -8.55 6.67
N ASN A 247 11.03 -7.61 7.02
CA ASN A 247 9.59 -7.82 7.07
C ASN A 247 8.97 -7.86 5.65
N PRO A 248 8.41 -9.00 5.21
CA PRO A 248 7.80 -9.14 3.88
C PRO A 248 6.34 -8.68 3.79
N VAL A 249 5.69 -8.35 4.91
CA VAL A 249 4.23 -8.24 4.99
C VAL A 249 3.66 -7.22 4.00
N ALA A 250 4.27 -6.04 3.86
CA ALA A 250 3.80 -5.04 2.91
C ALA A 250 3.88 -5.51 1.45
N SER A 251 4.90 -6.28 1.09
CA SER A 251 5.03 -6.89 -0.24
C SER A 251 3.98 -7.96 -0.49
N ILE A 252 3.67 -8.80 0.51
CA ILE A 252 2.60 -9.81 0.42
C ILE A 252 1.23 -9.12 0.27
N PHE A 253 1.00 -8.02 0.98
CA PHE A 253 -0.23 -7.23 0.86
C PHE A 253 -0.35 -6.53 -0.51
N ALA A 254 0.75 -6.10 -1.14
CA ALA A 254 0.71 -5.59 -2.50
C ALA A 254 0.21 -6.66 -3.49
N TRP A 255 0.70 -7.89 -3.36
CA TRP A 255 0.25 -9.03 -4.18
C TRP A 255 -1.21 -9.37 -3.93
N SER A 256 -1.58 -9.68 -2.69
CA SER A 256 -2.96 -10.06 -2.35
C SER A 256 -3.98 -8.98 -2.73
N ARG A 257 -3.68 -7.69 -2.54
CA ARG A 257 -4.58 -6.60 -2.99
C ARG A 257 -4.73 -6.56 -4.50
N GLY A 258 -3.65 -6.76 -5.26
CA GLY A 258 -3.72 -6.88 -6.71
C GLY A 258 -4.55 -8.08 -7.16
N LEU A 259 -4.36 -9.25 -6.53
CA LEU A 259 -5.08 -10.48 -6.83
C LEU A 259 -6.57 -10.41 -6.46
N ASP A 260 -6.92 -9.85 -5.29
CA ASP A 260 -8.32 -9.66 -4.88
C ASP A 260 -9.04 -8.71 -5.85
N HIS A 261 -8.38 -7.62 -6.27
CA HIS A 261 -8.97 -6.70 -7.23
C HIS A 261 -9.09 -7.30 -8.63
N ARG A 262 -8.11 -8.08 -9.09
CA ARG A 262 -8.21 -8.87 -10.32
C ARG A 262 -9.39 -9.83 -10.25
N GLY A 263 -9.50 -10.58 -9.15
CA GLY A 263 -10.60 -11.50 -8.90
C GLY A 263 -11.96 -10.80 -8.88
N LYS A 264 -12.04 -9.58 -8.34
CA LYS A 264 -13.26 -8.76 -8.40
C LYS A 264 -13.63 -8.37 -9.83
N LEU A 265 -12.66 -7.94 -10.64
CA LEU A 265 -12.90 -7.56 -12.03
C LEU A 265 -13.31 -8.76 -12.90
N ASP A 266 -12.80 -9.96 -12.58
CA ASP A 266 -13.07 -11.20 -13.34
C ASP A 266 -14.26 -12.00 -12.80
N GLY A 267 -14.85 -11.60 -11.66
CA GLY A 267 -15.84 -12.43 -10.96
C GLY A 267 -15.28 -13.75 -10.42
N ASN A 268 -13.98 -13.80 -10.13
CA ASN A 268 -13.27 -14.97 -9.62
C ASN A 268 -13.19 -14.94 -8.08
N ASP A 269 -14.21 -15.48 -7.43
CA ASP A 269 -14.27 -15.53 -5.96
C ASP A 269 -13.22 -16.45 -5.32
N ALA A 270 -12.71 -17.46 -6.05
CA ALA A 270 -11.64 -18.32 -5.56
C ALA A 270 -10.33 -17.53 -5.41
N LEU A 271 -9.99 -16.69 -6.38
CA LEU A 271 -8.82 -15.82 -6.33
C LEU A 271 -8.94 -14.79 -5.20
N ARG A 272 -10.13 -14.22 -5.02
CA ARG A 272 -10.43 -13.29 -3.91
C ARG A 272 -10.27 -13.97 -2.55
N LYS A 273 -10.82 -15.17 -2.40
CA LYS A 273 -10.69 -15.97 -1.18
C LYS A 273 -9.22 -16.30 -0.89
N PHE A 274 -8.44 -16.68 -1.91
CA PHE A 274 -7.00 -16.92 -1.76
C PHE A 274 -6.28 -15.66 -1.27
N ALA A 275 -6.48 -14.52 -1.93
CA ALA A 275 -5.87 -13.25 -1.54
C ALA A 275 -6.18 -12.87 -0.08
N GLN A 276 -7.45 -12.98 0.33
CA GLN A 276 -7.89 -12.70 1.71
C GLN A 276 -7.31 -13.71 2.72
N THR A 277 -7.16 -14.98 2.32
CA THR A 277 -6.55 -16.01 3.16
C THR A 277 -5.06 -15.76 3.35
N LEU A 278 -4.35 -15.30 2.31
CA LEU A 278 -2.95 -14.91 2.37
C LEU A 278 -2.73 -13.72 3.33
N GLU A 279 -3.56 -12.68 3.26
CA GLU A 279 -3.52 -11.57 4.24
C GLU A 279 -3.77 -12.08 5.67
N LYS A 280 -4.76 -12.96 5.85
CA LYS A 280 -5.08 -13.57 7.15
C LYS A 280 -3.92 -14.42 7.68
N ALA A 281 -3.23 -15.17 6.83
CA ALA A 281 -2.10 -15.99 7.21
C ALA A 281 -0.93 -15.13 7.74
N CYS A 282 -0.66 -14.00 7.10
CA CYS A 282 0.34 -13.04 7.57
C CYS A 282 0.01 -12.51 8.97
N VAL A 283 -1.22 -12.00 9.17
CA VAL A 283 -1.64 -11.43 10.46
C VAL A 283 -1.65 -12.50 11.54
N ALA A 284 -2.24 -13.67 11.28
CA ALA A 284 -2.30 -14.76 12.24
C ALA A 284 -0.90 -15.27 12.64
N THR A 285 0.06 -15.31 11.71
CA THR A 285 1.45 -15.70 12.02
C THR A 285 2.10 -14.74 13.02
N ILE A 286 1.90 -13.43 12.82
CA ILE A 286 2.39 -12.39 13.73
C ILE A 286 1.70 -12.50 15.08
N GLU A 287 0.38 -12.69 15.11
CA GLU A 287 -0.42 -12.81 16.33
C GLU A 287 -0.09 -14.07 17.14
N ASP A 288 0.34 -15.14 16.48
CA ASP A 288 0.89 -16.35 17.11
C ASP A 288 2.30 -16.14 17.71
N GLY A 289 2.85 -14.92 17.60
CA GLY A 289 4.16 -14.55 18.16
C GLY A 289 5.34 -14.80 17.23
N LYS A 290 5.12 -15.29 16.01
CA LYS A 290 6.16 -15.45 14.99
C LYS A 290 6.25 -14.18 14.17
N MET A 291 7.32 -13.41 14.31
CA MET A 291 7.44 -12.10 13.67
C MET A 291 8.89 -11.75 13.33
N THR A 292 9.09 -10.76 12.48
CA THR A 292 10.41 -10.21 12.17
C THR A 292 10.89 -9.22 13.23
N LYS A 293 12.19 -8.90 13.20
CA LYS A 293 12.89 -8.14 14.23
C LYS A 293 12.31 -6.75 14.47
N ASP A 294 11.85 -6.08 13.41
CA ASP A 294 11.19 -4.78 13.50
C ASP A 294 9.94 -4.83 14.38
N LEU A 295 9.10 -5.85 14.21
CA LEU A 295 7.89 -6.04 15.02
C LEU A 295 8.24 -6.43 16.47
N ALA A 296 9.26 -7.29 16.65
CA ALA A 296 9.75 -7.64 17.99
C ALA A 296 10.28 -6.40 18.74
N ILE A 297 10.91 -5.45 18.04
CA ILE A 297 11.34 -4.17 18.64
C ILE A 297 10.14 -3.35 19.11
N CYS A 298 9.00 -3.37 18.41
CA CYS A 298 7.79 -2.68 18.86
C CYS A 298 7.24 -3.25 20.18
N ILE A 299 7.40 -4.55 20.43
CA ILE A 299 6.91 -5.21 21.65
C ILE A 299 7.92 -5.11 22.80
N TYR A 300 9.19 -5.44 22.53
CA TYR A 300 10.21 -5.66 23.56
C TYR A 300 11.24 -4.52 23.66
N GLY A 301 11.15 -3.52 22.79
CA GLY A 301 12.16 -2.48 22.64
C GLY A 301 13.45 -2.99 21.99
N GLN A 302 14.32 -2.06 21.59
CA GLN A 302 15.52 -2.38 20.82
C GLN A 302 16.50 -3.33 21.55
N LYS A 303 16.58 -3.23 22.88
CA LYS A 303 17.42 -4.10 23.71
C LYS A 303 16.78 -5.45 24.03
N GLY A 304 15.45 -5.52 24.04
CA GLY A 304 14.70 -6.74 24.40
C GLY A 304 14.37 -7.64 23.22
N ALA A 305 14.49 -7.16 21.98
CA ALA A 305 14.32 -7.95 20.76
C ALA A 305 15.53 -8.88 20.51
N THR A 306 15.71 -9.89 21.38
CA THR A 306 16.75 -10.92 21.26
C THR A 306 16.45 -11.90 20.13
N ALA A 307 17.44 -12.67 19.70
CA ALA A 307 17.31 -13.59 18.56
C ALA A 307 16.23 -14.67 18.77
N GLU A 308 15.84 -15.00 20.01
CA GLU A 308 14.74 -15.95 20.26
C GLU A 308 13.35 -15.31 20.12
N LYS A 309 13.26 -13.98 19.95
CA LYS A 309 12.00 -13.21 19.90
C LYS A 309 11.59 -12.82 18.48
N TYR A 310 12.38 -13.16 17.47
CA TYR A 310 12.05 -12.91 16.08
C TYR A 310 12.61 -14.01 15.17
N LEU A 311 12.08 -14.05 13.95
CA LEU A 311 12.49 -14.94 12.89
C LEU A 311 13.34 -14.20 11.86
N ASN A 312 14.28 -14.92 11.24
CA ASN A 312 14.94 -14.40 10.05
C ASN A 312 13.96 -14.38 8.88
N THR A 313 14.33 -13.68 7.79
CA THR A 313 13.47 -13.44 6.63
C THR A 313 12.89 -14.75 6.10
N GLN A 314 13.72 -15.79 5.90
CA GLN A 314 13.26 -17.07 5.35
C GLN A 314 12.35 -17.82 6.34
N ASP A 315 12.77 -17.97 7.59
CA ASP A 315 11.98 -18.66 8.62
C ASP A 315 10.59 -18.03 8.81
N PHE A 316 10.48 -16.70 8.65
CA PHE A 316 9.21 -16.01 8.70
C PHE A 316 8.33 -16.27 7.46
N LEU A 317 8.92 -16.34 6.26
CA LEU A 317 8.19 -16.73 5.04
C LEU A 317 7.66 -18.17 5.14
N ASP A 318 8.48 -19.09 5.62
CA ASP A 318 8.11 -20.49 5.80
C ASP A 318 7.00 -20.63 6.86
N ALA A 319 7.03 -19.81 7.91
CA ALA A 319 5.96 -19.74 8.90
C ALA A 319 4.64 -19.23 8.31
N ILE A 320 4.69 -18.24 7.42
CA ILE A 320 3.51 -17.74 6.70
C ILE A 320 2.96 -18.82 5.76
N ASP A 321 3.81 -19.49 4.99
CA ASP A 321 3.39 -20.57 4.08
C ASP A 321 2.71 -21.72 4.85
N SER A 322 3.32 -22.16 5.95
CA SER A 322 2.74 -23.18 6.83
C SER A 322 1.37 -22.74 7.36
N LYS A 323 1.21 -21.47 7.73
CA LYS A 323 -0.06 -20.92 8.19
C LYS A 323 -1.08 -20.85 7.04
N LEU A 324 -0.66 -20.44 5.85
CA LEU A 324 -1.50 -20.37 4.66
C LEU A 324 -2.05 -21.74 4.30
N GLN A 325 -1.20 -22.76 4.20
CA GLN A 325 -1.60 -24.15 3.95
C GLN A 325 -2.64 -24.63 4.96
N SER A 326 -2.38 -24.39 6.25
CA SER A 326 -3.32 -24.72 7.33
C SER A 326 -4.67 -24.00 7.22
N LEU A 327 -4.72 -22.80 6.64
CA LEU A 327 -5.97 -22.04 6.47
C LEU A 327 -6.70 -22.40 5.16
N MET A 328 -6.00 -22.93 4.17
CA MET A 328 -6.58 -23.36 2.90
C MET A 328 -7.25 -24.73 2.97
N GLY A 329 -6.81 -25.60 3.88
CA GLY A 329 -7.42 -26.92 4.15
C GLY A 329 -6.57 -28.06 3.65
#